data_AF-F0Y6L9-F1
#
_entry.id   AF-F0Y6L9-F1
#
_cell.length_a   1.000
_cell.length_b   1.000
_cell.length_c   1.000
_cell.angle_alpha   90.00
_cell.angle_beta   90.00
_cell.angle_gamma   90.00
#
_symmetry.space_group_name_H-M   'P 1'
#
loop_
_entity.id
_entity.type
_entity.pdbx_description
1 polymer ?
#
loop_
_entity_poly.entity_id
_entity_poly.type
_entity_poly.pdbx_seq_one_letter_code
_entity_poly.pdbx_strand_id
1 'polypeptide(L)'
;MCPSAGGVRAAKTFNFDLCAHEGMGQDDVFGSVGARELLDSALRGMKATMFAYGATGSGKTHTIIGHARDGAEFPQEPRGDGGTGLIDRAAAYLFSNARESGFFAVASFFEVYDERVYDLLDASKTPLPVRHNVGTGFFVPGLSELECFSPDDVVAVLAEGRRSRRRAAHKLNRDSSRGHALLTLKLVHGRTRGKVSFVDLAGNERLKRSEDSDAAETGSINRSLHALGKVISTLAKKGDKEDEAHVPYRDSTLTKLLMDSLGGDVVTLMIACVSPAEAHLDETLCTLQYAYRAKGIVNSPAVNL
;
A
#
# COMPACT_ATOMS: atom_id res chain seq x y z
N MET A 1 -2.14 19.05 5.05
CA MET A 1 -2.50 20.28 4.30
C MET A 1 -1.22 21.07 3.99
N CYS A 2 -0.95 21.36 2.71
CA CYS A 2 0.22 22.14 2.30
C CYS A 2 -0.06 23.66 2.41
N PRO A 3 0.86 24.45 2.99
CA PRO A 3 0.77 25.91 2.99
C PRO A 3 1.05 26.46 1.59
N SER A 4 0.30 27.48 1.17
CA SER A 4 0.55 28.19 -0.09
C SER A 4 1.83 29.03 0.03
N ALA A 5 2.81 28.81 -0.85
CA ALA A 5 4.05 29.58 -0.86
C ALA A 5 3.98 30.70 -1.91
N GLY A 6 3.62 31.91 -1.49
CA GLY A 6 3.92 33.13 -2.22
C GLY A 6 5.32 33.62 -1.81
N GLY A 7 6.34 33.25 -2.58
CA GLY A 7 7.73 33.67 -2.34
C GLY A 7 8.71 32.90 -3.24
N VAL A 8 9.86 33.52 -3.54
CA VAL A 8 10.94 32.95 -4.36
C VAL A 8 11.27 31.54 -3.87
N ARG A 9 11.02 30.52 -4.72
CA ARG A 9 11.23 29.10 -4.37
C ARG A 9 12.73 28.83 -4.26
N ALA A 10 13.26 28.83 -3.04
CA ALA A 10 14.59 28.31 -2.76
C ALA A 10 14.65 26.81 -3.09
N ALA A 11 15.77 26.36 -3.68
CA ALA A 11 16.02 24.95 -3.93
C ALA A 11 15.97 24.16 -2.61
N LYS A 12 15.22 23.05 -2.59
CA LYS A 12 15.13 22.14 -1.44
C LYS A 12 15.70 20.78 -1.83
N THR A 13 16.59 20.25 -1.00
CA THR A 13 17.16 18.91 -1.16
C THR A 13 16.53 17.95 -0.15
N PHE A 14 16.16 16.76 -0.60
CA PHE A 14 15.64 15.68 0.26
C PHE A 14 16.55 14.46 0.15
N ASN A 15 16.96 13.91 1.30
CA ASN A 15 17.83 12.73 1.35
C ASN A 15 17.01 11.48 1.72
N PHE A 16 16.79 10.60 0.75
CA PHE A 16 16.13 9.30 0.92
C PHE A 16 17.13 8.16 0.81
N ASP A 17 16.70 6.96 1.15
CA ASP A 17 17.56 5.76 1.12
C ASP A 17 17.82 5.31 -0.33
N LEU A 18 16.88 5.59 -1.24
CA LEU A 18 17.02 5.43 -2.69
C LEU A 18 16.22 6.52 -3.43
N CYS A 19 16.76 7.00 -4.55
CA CYS A 19 16.02 7.79 -5.53
C CYS A 19 16.00 7.03 -6.85
N ALA A 20 14.86 6.43 -7.19
CA ALA A 20 14.69 5.72 -8.45
C ALA A 20 14.45 6.74 -9.59
N HIS A 21 15.23 6.64 -10.67
CA HIS A 21 15.07 7.51 -11.84
C HIS A 21 14.16 6.85 -12.89
N GLU A 22 13.69 7.62 -13.86
CA GLU A 22 12.75 7.19 -14.91
C GLU A 22 13.25 6.06 -15.82
N GLY A 23 14.54 5.75 -15.79
CA GLY A 23 15.14 4.65 -16.54
C GLY A 23 15.20 3.33 -15.78
N MET A 24 14.80 3.30 -14.49
CA MET A 24 14.73 2.08 -13.71
C MET A 24 13.42 1.33 -14.01
N GLY A 25 13.55 0.10 -14.49
CA GLY A 25 12.41 -0.79 -14.68
C GLY A 25 11.88 -1.37 -13.37
N GLN A 26 10.75 -2.08 -13.44
CA GLN A 26 10.14 -2.74 -12.28
C GLN A 26 11.09 -3.77 -11.61
N ASP A 27 11.93 -4.44 -12.39
CA ASP A 27 12.95 -5.35 -11.89
C ASP A 27 14.04 -4.60 -11.09
N ASP A 28 14.53 -3.48 -11.63
CA ASP A 28 15.54 -2.65 -10.96
C ASP A 28 15.01 -2.08 -9.66
N VAL A 29 13.76 -1.59 -9.68
CA VAL A 29 13.07 -1.10 -8.49
C VAL A 29 12.97 -2.21 -7.45
N PHE A 30 12.42 -3.38 -7.81
CA PHE A 30 12.31 -4.52 -6.89
C PHE A 30 13.66 -4.95 -6.30
N GLY A 31 14.73 -4.94 -7.11
CA GLY A 31 16.08 -5.30 -6.68
C GLY A 31 16.77 -4.27 -5.78
N SER A 32 16.36 -2.99 -5.84
CA SER A 32 17.11 -1.89 -5.21
C SER A 32 16.41 -1.25 -4.02
N VAL A 33 15.07 -1.31 -3.94
CA VAL A 33 14.29 -0.60 -2.90
C VAL A 33 14.30 -1.27 -1.51
N GLY A 34 15.04 -2.37 -1.33
CA GLY A 34 15.01 -3.15 -0.09
C GLY A 34 13.82 -4.13 0.01
N ALA A 35 13.15 -4.42 -1.10
CA ALA A 35 11.98 -5.29 -1.12
C ALA A 35 12.31 -6.73 -0.72
N ARG A 36 13.47 -7.25 -1.16
CA ARG A 36 13.89 -8.64 -0.88
C ARG A 36 14.16 -8.86 0.61
N GLU A 37 14.85 -7.93 1.25
CA GLU A 37 15.16 -7.95 2.68
C GLU A 37 13.89 -7.88 3.54
N LEU A 38 12.90 -7.10 3.09
CA LEU A 38 11.58 -7.03 3.70
C LEU A 38 10.84 -8.37 3.59
N LEU A 39 10.89 -9.02 2.42
CA LEU A 39 10.27 -10.33 2.19
C LEU A 39 10.98 -11.45 2.97
N ASP A 40 12.31 -11.42 3.06
CA ASP A 40 13.09 -12.35 3.90
C ASP A 40 12.71 -12.21 5.38
N SER A 41 12.43 -11.00 5.83
CA SER A 41 11.94 -10.74 7.19
C SER A 41 10.56 -11.35 7.40
N ALA A 42 9.67 -11.26 6.41
CA ALA A 42 8.35 -11.90 6.47
C ALA A 42 8.46 -13.43 6.48
N LEU A 43 9.34 -14.03 5.68
CA LEU A 43 9.61 -15.48 5.70
C LEU A 43 10.14 -15.95 7.07
N ARG A 44 10.82 -15.08 7.81
CA ARG A 44 11.25 -15.35 9.20
C ARG A 44 10.15 -15.17 10.25
N GLY A 45 8.91 -14.82 9.86
CA GLY A 45 7.79 -14.64 10.78
C GLY A 45 7.52 -13.20 11.22
N MET A 46 8.14 -12.22 10.58
CA MET A 46 7.86 -10.80 10.87
C MET A 46 6.66 -10.31 10.06
N LYS A 47 6.05 -9.20 10.52
CA LYS A 47 5.11 -8.43 9.70
C LYS A 47 5.90 -7.48 8.82
N ALA A 48 5.45 -7.32 7.59
CA ALA A 48 6.14 -6.53 6.60
C ALA A 48 5.10 -5.78 5.73
N THR A 49 5.35 -4.51 5.43
CA THR A 49 4.44 -3.67 4.64
C THR A 49 5.21 -2.93 3.56
N MET A 50 4.72 -2.99 2.32
CA MET A 50 5.13 -2.11 1.23
C MET A 50 3.95 -1.22 0.85
N PHE A 51 4.14 0.10 0.82
CA PHE A 51 3.09 1.00 0.37
C PHE A 51 3.59 2.11 -0.54
N ALA A 52 2.78 2.46 -1.54
CA ALA A 52 3.05 3.58 -2.44
C ALA A 52 2.20 4.80 -2.09
N TYR A 53 2.81 5.98 -2.11
CA TYR A 53 2.18 7.26 -1.78
C TYR A 53 2.60 8.35 -2.77
N GLY A 54 1.68 9.23 -3.15
CA GLY A 54 1.89 10.24 -4.17
C GLY A 54 0.62 10.67 -4.88
N ALA A 55 0.73 11.63 -5.80
CA ALA A 55 -0.42 12.16 -6.53
C ALA A 55 -0.99 11.15 -7.53
N THR A 56 -2.25 11.32 -7.95
CA THR A 56 -2.82 10.56 -9.06
C THR A 56 -1.94 10.70 -10.31
N GLY A 57 -1.75 9.60 -11.03
CA GLY A 57 -0.86 9.56 -12.20
C GLY A 57 0.64 9.48 -11.89
N SER A 58 1.08 9.58 -10.62
CA SER A 58 2.51 9.51 -10.25
C SER A 58 3.14 8.11 -10.30
N GLY A 59 2.35 7.06 -10.57
CA GLY A 59 2.86 5.69 -10.69
C GLY A 59 2.60 4.76 -9.49
N LYS A 60 1.85 5.15 -8.45
CA LYS A 60 1.55 4.29 -7.28
C LYS A 60 1.04 2.88 -7.63
N THR A 61 -0.06 2.84 -8.38
CA THR A 61 -0.68 1.60 -8.82
C THR A 61 0.24 0.82 -9.76
N HIS A 62 0.99 1.51 -10.63
CA HIS A 62 1.99 0.89 -11.49
C HIS A 62 3.05 0.17 -10.64
N THR A 63 3.59 0.82 -9.62
CA THR A 63 4.62 0.26 -8.75
C THR A 63 4.10 -0.93 -7.93
N ILE A 64 2.99 -0.78 -7.21
CA ILE A 64 2.52 -1.84 -6.30
C ILE A 64 1.85 -2.99 -7.07
N ILE A 65 0.87 -2.63 -7.89
CA ILE A 65 -0.01 -3.58 -8.56
C ILE A 65 0.61 -3.94 -9.92
N GLY A 66 1.01 -2.96 -10.74
CA GLY A 66 1.43 -3.14 -12.12
C GLY A 66 0.28 -3.02 -13.11
N HIS A 67 0.56 -3.18 -14.40
CA HIS A 67 -0.46 -3.29 -15.44
C HIS A 67 -0.69 -4.76 -15.80
N ALA A 68 -1.94 -5.09 -16.10
CA ALA A 68 -2.22 -6.38 -16.73
C ALA A 68 -1.56 -6.38 -18.11
N ARG A 69 -0.94 -7.51 -18.50
CA ARG A 69 -0.71 -7.79 -19.91
C ARG A 69 -2.09 -7.94 -20.54
N ASP A 70 -2.62 -6.89 -21.15
CA ASP A 70 -3.86 -7.01 -21.92
C ASP A 70 -3.60 -8.06 -23.03
N GLY A 71 -4.32 -9.19 -22.98
CA GLY A 71 -4.39 -10.15 -24.10
C GLY A 71 -3.84 -11.57 -23.93
N ALA A 72 -3.43 -12.04 -22.75
CA ALA A 72 -3.02 -13.46 -22.58
C ALA A 72 -4.09 -14.29 -21.86
N GLU A 73 -4.92 -15.01 -22.62
CA GLU A 73 -5.88 -16.02 -22.12
C GLU A 73 -5.21 -17.33 -21.67
N PHE A 74 -3.87 -17.41 -21.67
CA PHE A 74 -3.12 -18.61 -21.27
C PHE A 74 -1.88 -18.26 -20.45
N PRO A 75 -1.52 -19.09 -19.44
CA PRO A 75 -0.24 -18.99 -18.75
C PRO A 75 0.86 -19.48 -19.68
N GLN A 76 1.51 -18.57 -20.41
CA GLN A 76 2.78 -18.85 -21.06
C GLN A 76 3.94 -18.38 -20.18
N GLU A 77 4.98 -19.20 -20.13
CA GLU A 77 6.18 -19.07 -19.30
C GLU A 77 6.80 -17.65 -19.21
N PRO A 78 7.47 -17.35 -18.08
CA PRO A 78 8.01 -16.03 -17.78
C PRO A 78 9.22 -15.72 -18.67
N ARG A 79 9.00 -15.04 -19.78
CA ARG A 79 10.07 -14.35 -20.53
C ARG A 79 9.70 -12.88 -20.71
N GLY A 80 10.48 -11.97 -20.10
CA GLY A 80 10.52 -10.52 -20.44
C GLY A 80 9.70 -9.55 -19.56
N ASP A 81 10.33 -8.45 -19.18
CA ASP A 81 10.08 -7.49 -18.08
C ASP A 81 8.90 -6.49 -18.20
N GLY A 82 7.86 -6.71 -19.00
CA GLY A 82 7.09 -5.57 -19.52
C GLY A 82 6.03 -4.84 -18.65
N GLY A 83 5.72 -5.21 -17.39
CA GLY A 83 4.67 -4.45 -16.67
C GLY A 83 4.07 -4.95 -15.36
N THR A 84 4.56 -6.06 -14.80
CA THR A 84 4.11 -6.57 -13.49
C THR A 84 4.67 -5.75 -12.34
N GLY A 85 3.88 -5.55 -11.28
CA GLY A 85 4.25 -4.72 -10.14
C GLY A 85 5.01 -5.48 -9.06
N LEU A 86 5.19 -4.84 -7.91
CA LEU A 86 5.86 -5.45 -6.74
C LEU A 86 5.14 -6.70 -6.22
N ILE A 87 3.82 -6.78 -6.30
CA ILE A 87 3.06 -7.95 -5.81
C ILE A 87 3.45 -9.22 -6.57
N ASP A 88 3.46 -9.19 -7.90
CA ASP A 88 3.81 -10.36 -8.73
C ASP A 88 5.24 -10.84 -8.42
N ARG A 89 6.17 -9.89 -8.29
CA ARG A 89 7.60 -10.15 -8.01
C ARG A 89 7.81 -10.68 -6.61
N ALA A 90 7.10 -10.12 -5.64
CA ALA A 90 7.12 -10.59 -4.27
C ALA A 90 6.56 -12.00 -4.15
N ALA A 91 5.46 -12.33 -4.85
CA ALA A 91 4.93 -13.68 -4.90
C ALA A 91 5.99 -14.66 -5.43
N ALA A 92 6.56 -14.39 -6.61
CA ALA A 92 7.62 -15.22 -7.18
C ALA A 92 8.81 -15.41 -6.22
N TYR A 93 9.26 -14.32 -5.58
CA TYR A 93 10.36 -14.35 -4.63
C TYR A 93 10.03 -15.17 -3.37
N LEU A 94 8.86 -14.97 -2.76
CA LEU A 94 8.45 -15.65 -1.53
C LEU A 94 8.39 -17.17 -1.73
N PHE A 95 7.73 -17.64 -2.78
CA PHE A 95 7.62 -19.07 -3.07
C PHE A 95 8.95 -19.71 -3.49
N SER A 96 9.85 -18.95 -4.12
CA SER A 96 11.18 -19.45 -4.50
C SER A 96 12.15 -19.56 -3.30
N ASN A 97 11.97 -18.71 -2.28
CA ASN A 97 12.89 -18.61 -1.15
C ASN A 97 12.36 -19.25 0.15
N ALA A 98 11.11 -19.73 0.16
CA ALA A 98 10.58 -20.53 1.26
C ALA A 98 11.35 -21.87 1.34
N ARG A 99 12.07 -22.10 2.44
CA ARG A 99 13.00 -23.24 2.60
C ARG A 99 12.35 -24.56 3.04
N GLU A 100 11.33 -24.51 3.91
CA GLU A 100 10.57 -25.68 4.35
C GLU A 100 9.45 -26.09 3.38
N SER A 101 9.23 -27.40 3.34
CA SER A 101 8.09 -28.02 2.67
C SER A 101 6.77 -27.62 3.32
N GLY A 102 5.73 -27.43 2.51
CA GLY A 102 4.39 -27.04 3.02
C GLY A 102 4.21 -25.55 3.23
N PHE A 103 5.07 -24.70 2.64
CA PHE A 103 4.82 -23.27 2.53
C PHE A 103 3.56 -23.00 1.70
N PHE A 104 2.69 -22.14 2.21
CA PHE A 104 1.60 -21.54 1.44
C PHE A 104 1.30 -20.14 1.98
N ALA A 105 0.60 -19.34 1.19
CA ALA A 105 0.11 -18.04 1.60
C ALA A 105 -1.41 -18.04 1.69
N VAL A 106 -1.98 -17.30 2.63
CA VAL A 106 -3.40 -16.98 2.66
C VAL A 106 -3.55 -15.53 2.21
N ALA A 107 -4.14 -15.33 1.04
CA ALA A 107 -4.30 -14.04 0.41
C ALA A 107 -5.68 -13.44 0.72
N SER A 108 -5.71 -12.14 1.01
CA SER A 108 -6.92 -11.33 1.05
C SER A 108 -6.69 -10.03 0.31
N PHE A 109 -7.75 -9.49 -0.32
CA PHE A 109 -7.64 -8.27 -1.10
C PHE A 109 -8.91 -7.42 -0.97
N PHE A 110 -8.76 -6.19 -0.47
CA PHE A 110 -9.89 -5.28 -0.29
C PHE A 110 -9.55 -3.85 -0.71
N GLU A 111 -10.58 -3.06 -0.92
CA GLU A 111 -10.52 -1.63 -1.17
C GLU A 111 -11.19 -0.87 -0.02
N VAL A 112 -10.53 0.17 0.49
CA VAL A 112 -11.16 1.19 1.33
C VAL A 112 -11.56 2.35 0.42
N TYR A 113 -12.86 2.56 0.28
CA TYR A 113 -13.43 3.66 -0.49
C TYR A 113 -14.55 4.30 0.32
N ASP A 114 -14.50 5.63 0.44
CA ASP A 114 -15.46 6.42 1.23
C ASP A 114 -15.66 5.86 2.66
N GLU A 115 -14.57 5.60 3.38
CA GLU A 115 -14.58 5.05 4.74
C GLU A 115 -15.30 3.69 4.90
N ARG A 116 -15.54 2.99 3.79
CA ARG A 116 -16.13 1.64 3.75
C ARG A 116 -15.15 0.65 3.15
N VAL A 117 -15.16 -0.57 3.67
CA VAL A 117 -14.32 -1.65 3.19
C VAL A 117 -15.11 -2.51 2.21
N TYR A 118 -14.55 -2.74 1.02
CA TYR A 118 -15.12 -3.60 -0.01
C TYR A 118 -14.15 -4.75 -0.27
N ASP A 119 -14.60 -5.97 -0.04
CA ASP A 119 -13.86 -7.15 -0.46
C ASP A 119 -13.80 -7.18 -2.00
N LEU A 120 -12.57 -7.22 -2.55
CA LEU A 120 -12.35 -7.25 -3.99
C LEU A 120 -12.46 -8.65 -4.58
N LEU A 121 -12.54 -9.68 -3.74
CA LEU A 121 -12.69 -11.08 -4.11
C LEU A 121 -14.14 -11.57 -3.99
N ASP A 122 -15.00 -10.79 -3.33
CA ASP A 122 -16.43 -11.07 -3.22
C ASP A 122 -17.24 -10.30 -4.27
N ALA A 123 -18.09 -11.03 -5.00
CA ALA A 123 -19.00 -10.47 -5.99
C ALA A 123 -20.19 -9.72 -5.39
N SER A 124 -20.52 -9.91 -4.10
CA SER A 124 -21.68 -9.27 -3.45
C SER A 124 -21.57 -7.75 -3.39
N LYS A 125 -20.33 -7.22 -3.35
CA LYS A 125 -19.99 -5.80 -3.20
C LYS A 125 -20.61 -5.14 -1.96
N THR A 126 -20.97 -5.93 -0.95
CA THR A 126 -21.47 -5.41 0.31
C THR A 126 -20.31 -4.85 1.14
N PRO A 127 -20.45 -3.65 1.74
CA PRO A 127 -19.39 -3.10 2.56
C PRO A 127 -19.26 -3.91 3.85
N LEU A 128 -18.03 -4.31 4.17
CA LEU A 128 -17.71 -5.06 5.39
C LEU A 128 -17.42 -4.09 6.55
N PRO A 129 -17.83 -4.44 7.78
CA PRO A 129 -17.54 -3.61 8.95
C PRO A 129 -16.07 -3.79 9.39
N VAL A 130 -15.50 -2.76 10.00
CA VAL A 130 -14.21 -2.86 10.70
C VAL A 130 -14.45 -3.05 12.19
N ARG A 131 -13.84 -4.09 12.76
CA ARG A 131 -13.92 -4.41 14.19
C ARG A 131 -12.54 -4.29 14.85
N HIS A 132 -12.53 -4.21 16.17
CA HIS A 132 -11.32 -4.11 16.98
C HIS A 132 -11.27 -5.26 17.98
N ASN A 133 -10.13 -5.93 18.04
CA ASN A 133 -9.79 -6.91 19.06
C ASN A 133 -8.59 -6.38 19.85
N VAL A 134 -8.61 -6.52 21.18
CA VAL A 134 -7.54 -6.00 22.06
C VAL A 134 -6.18 -6.64 21.78
N GLY A 135 -6.15 -7.91 21.37
CA GLY A 135 -4.90 -8.63 21.09
C GLY A 135 -4.39 -8.48 19.66
N THR A 136 -5.28 -8.49 18.65
CA THR A 136 -4.89 -8.50 17.23
C THR A 136 -5.09 -7.17 16.51
N GLY A 137 -5.65 -6.16 17.17
CA GLY A 137 -5.90 -4.84 16.59
C GLY A 137 -7.18 -4.79 15.75
N PHE A 138 -7.19 -3.93 14.73
CA PHE A 138 -8.34 -3.78 13.84
C PHE A 138 -8.35 -4.86 12.75
N PHE A 139 -9.53 -5.38 12.44
CA PHE A 139 -9.71 -6.42 11.43
C PHE A 139 -11.08 -6.30 10.73
N VAL A 140 -11.22 -7.01 9.60
CA VAL A 140 -12.42 -7.00 8.75
C VAL A 140 -13.06 -8.39 8.80
N PRO A 141 -14.06 -8.65 9.67
CA PRO A 141 -14.78 -9.92 9.66
C PRO A 141 -15.49 -10.16 8.33
N GLY A 142 -15.46 -11.41 7.86
CA GLY A 142 -16.10 -11.80 6.60
C GLY A 142 -15.30 -11.44 5.35
N LEU A 143 -14.08 -10.91 5.49
CA LEU A 143 -13.17 -10.73 4.38
C LEU A 143 -12.75 -12.09 3.83
N SER A 144 -12.84 -12.26 2.51
CA SER A 144 -12.45 -13.49 1.83
C SER A 144 -10.96 -13.76 2.00
N GLU A 145 -10.63 -15.00 2.32
CA GLU A 145 -9.27 -15.51 2.49
C GLU A 145 -9.09 -16.73 1.58
N LEU A 146 -8.13 -16.65 0.66
CA LEU A 146 -7.86 -17.69 -0.33
C LEU A 146 -6.45 -18.27 -0.12
N GLU A 147 -6.38 -19.59 0.01
CA GLU A 147 -5.10 -20.29 0.08
C GLU A 147 -4.41 -20.29 -1.30
N CYS A 148 -3.14 -19.93 -1.30
CA CYS A 148 -2.28 -19.84 -2.47
C CYS A 148 -1.10 -20.79 -2.25
N PHE A 149 -0.99 -21.81 -3.11
CA PHE A 149 0.06 -22.82 -3.06
C PHE A 149 1.17 -22.55 -4.10
N SER A 150 0.97 -21.54 -4.94
CA SER A 150 1.92 -21.12 -5.96
C SER A 150 1.91 -19.59 -6.16
N PRO A 151 2.94 -19.01 -6.80
CA PRO A 151 2.90 -17.62 -7.25
C PRO A 151 1.69 -17.31 -8.14
N ASP A 152 1.30 -18.25 -9.01
CA ASP A 152 0.21 -18.08 -9.95
C ASP A 152 -1.15 -17.93 -9.24
N ASP A 153 -1.34 -18.59 -8.10
CA ASP A 153 -2.53 -18.41 -7.27
C ASP A 153 -2.63 -16.96 -6.76
N VAL A 154 -1.52 -16.38 -6.30
CA VAL A 154 -1.48 -14.97 -5.84
C VAL A 154 -1.76 -14.03 -7.00
N VAL A 155 -1.21 -14.30 -8.18
CA VAL A 155 -1.48 -13.52 -9.40
C VAL A 155 -2.95 -13.62 -9.80
N ALA A 156 -3.59 -14.78 -9.64
CA ALA A 156 -5.03 -14.96 -9.88
C ALA A 156 -5.88 -14.12 -8.92
N VAL A 157 -5.54 -14.10 -7.62
CA VAL A 157 -6.17 -13.23 -6.61
C VAL A 157 -6.04 -11.75 -7.01
N LEU A 158 -4.84 -11.32 -7.39
CA LEU A 158 -4.59 -9.96 -7.85
C LEU A 158 -5.41 -9.62 -9.10
N ALA A 159 -5.49 -10.53 -10.07
CA ALA A 159 -6.23 -10.37 -11.31
C ALA A 159 -7.74 -10.24 -11.06
N GLU A 160 -8.32 -11.05 -10.18
CA GLU A 160 -9.74 -10.94 -9.84
C GLU A 160 -10.03 -9.63 -9.09
N GLY A 161 -9.20 -9.25 -8.12
CA GLY A 161 -9.39 -7.99 -7.41
C GLY A 161 -9.28 -6.77 -8.33
N ARG A 162 -8.34 -6.77 -9.29
CA ARG A 162 -8.25 -5.77 -10.36
C ARG A 162 -9.53 -5.72 -11.21
N ARG A 163 -10.08 -6.88 -11.58
CA ARG A 163 -11.33 -6.99 -12.36
C ARG A 163 -12.51 -6.45 -11.54
N SER A 164 -12.58 -6.76 -10.25
CA SER A 164 -13.60 -6.24 -9.34
C SER A 164 -13.54 -4.71 -9.24
N ARG A 165 -12.34 -4.15 -9.04
CA ARG A 165 -12.09 -2.70 -8.98
C ARG A 165 -12.47 -1.99 -10.28
N ARG A 166 -12.07 -2.52 -11.44
CA ARG A 166 -12.49 -1.98 -12.77
C ARG A 166 -14.01 -1.99 -12.95
N ARG A 167 -14.69 -3.09 -12.60
CA ARG A 167 -16.16 -3.17 -12.66
C ARG A 167 -16.84 -2.20 -11.69
N ALA A 168 -16.26 -1.96 -10.51
CA ALA A 168 -16.78 -0.99 -9.55
C ALA A 168 -16.63 0.45 -10.05
N ALA A 169 -15.53 0.78 -10.73
CA ALA A 169 -15.32 2.08 -11.35
C ALA A 169 -16.43 2.45 -12.34
N HIS A 170 -16.75 1.54 -13.25
CA HIS A 170 -17.81 1.75 -14.24
C HIS A 170 -19.23 1.81 -13.65
N LYS A 171 -19.52 1.02 -12.62
CA LYS A 171 -20.90 0.89 -12.08
C LYS A 171 -21.26 1.99 -11.08
N LEU A 172 -20.27 2.57 -10.39
CA LEU A 172 -20.49 3.46 -9.25
C LEU A 172 -19.88 4.86 -9.46
N ASN A 173 -19.46 5.21 -10.68
CA ASN A 173 -18.63 6.39 -10.97
C ASN A 173 -17.42 6.51 -10.01
N ARG A 174 -16.90 5.36 -9.54
CA ARG A 174 -15.72 5.33 -8.69
C ARG A 174 -14.50 5.60 -9.56
N ASP A 175 -13.78 6.67 -9.27
CA ASP A 175 -12.44 6.80 -9.82
C ASP A 175 -11.50 5.89 -9.02
N SER A 176 -10.80 4.98 -9.70
CA SER A 176 -9.79 4.12 -9.08
C SER A 176 -8.70 4.91 -8.35
N SER A 177 -8.48 6.17 -8.71
CA SER A 177 -7.56 7.09 -8.02
C SER A 177 -8.00 7.47 -6.60
N ARG A 178 -9.28 7.21 -6.25
CA ARG A 178 -9.95 7.66 -5.03
C ARG A 178 -10.09 6.56 -3.96
N GLY A 179 -9.83 5.30 -4.32
CA GLY A 179 -9.82 4.17 -3.38
C GLY A 179 -8.41 3.76 -2.95
N HIS A 180 -8.27 3.24 -1.73
CA HIS A 180 -7.04 2.61 -1.24
C HIS A 180 -7.16 1.10 -1.40
N ALA A 181 -6.25 0.45 -2.10
CA ALA A 181 -6.27 -1.01 -2.28
C ALA A 181 -5.22 -1.68 -1.40
N LEU A 182 -5.62 -2.72 -0.67
CA LEU A 182 -4.76 -3.44 0.27
C LEU A 182 -4.82 -4.94 -0.01
N LEU A 183 -3.73 -5.50 -0.51
CA LEU A 183 -3.54 -6.95 -0.65
C LEU A 183 -2.64 -7.44 0.49
N THR A 184 -3.08 -8.48 1.21
CA THR A 184 -2.31 -9.07 2.29
C THR A 184 -2.06 -10.55 2.01
N LEU A 185 -0.81 -10.97 2.20
CA LEU A 185 -0.38 -12.36 2.20
C LEU A 185 0.01 -12.75 3.63
N LYS A 186 -0.76 -13.64 4.26
CA LYS A 186 -0.34 -14.30 5.51
C LYS A 186 0.47 -15.53 5.12
N LEU A 187 1.74 -15.54 5.51
CA LEU A 187 2.68 -16.60 5.16
C LEU A 187 2.62 -17.70 6.20
N VAL A 188 2.45 -18.94 5.75
CA VAL A 188 2.39 -20.13 6.59
C VAL A 188 3.56 -21.04 6.22
N HIS A 189 4.47 -21.25 7.16
CA HIS A 189 5.69 -22.04 6.96
C HIS A 189 6.01 -22.83 8.23
N GLY A 190 5.66 -24.12 8.26
CA GLY A 190 5.79 -24.92 9.49
C GLY A 190 5.02 -24.28 10.66
N ARG A 191 5.74 -23.86 11.70
CA ARG A 191 5.20 -23.10 12.84
C ARG A 191 5.24 -21.59 12.64
N THR A 192 6.19 -21.10 11.86
CA THR A 192 6.40 -19.68 11.60
C THR A 192 5.21 -19.06 10.86
N ARG A 193 4.82 -17.85 11.29
CA ARG A 193 3.72 -17.09 10.69
C ARG A 193 4.20 -15.69 10.32
N GLY A 194 4.33 -15.45 9.01
CA GLY A 194 4.70 -14.14 8.47
C GLY A 194 3.50 -13.38 7.93
N LYS A 195 3.68 -12.09 7.67
CA LYS A 195 2.66 -11.28 6.97
C LYS A 195 3.35 -10.28 6.04
N VAL A 196 2.88 -10.20 4.80
CA VAL A 196 3.25 -9.13 3.85
C VAL A 196 1.99 -8.39 3.43
N SER A 197 1.96 -7.08 3.59
CA SER A 197 0.88 -6.21 3.12
C SER A 197 1.39 -5.27 2.04
N PHE A 198 0.64 -5.19 0.95
CA PHE A 198 0.87 -4.31 -0.18
C PHE A 198 -0.25 -3.29 -0.24
N VAL A 199 0.09 -2.01 -0.23
CA VAL A 199 -0.88 -0.92 -0.11
C VAL A 199 -0.69 0.09 -1.24
N ASP A 200 -1.70 0.21 -2.09
CA ASP A 200 -1.83 1.23 -3.13
C ASP A 200 -2.79 2.31 -2.63
N LEU A 201 -2.24 3.45 -2.17
CA LEU A 201 -3.03 4.54 -1.62
C LEU A 201 -3.69 5.38 -2.73
N ALA A 202 -4.78 6.05 -2.39
CA ALA A 202 -5.41 7.06 -3.24
C ALA A 202 -4.46 8.26 -3.52
N GLY A 203 -4.79 9.05 -4.54
CA GLY A 203 -4.10 10.32 -4.83
C GLY A 203 -4.15 11.30 -3.65
N ASN A 204 -3.01 11.93 -3.34
CA ASN A 204 -2.87 12.89 -2.25
C ASN A 204 -3.07 14.36 -2.68
N GLU A 205 -3.33 14.60 -3.96
CA GLU A 205 -3.63 15.93 -4.48
C GLU A 205 -4.94 16.48 -3.89
N ARG A 206 -5.01 17.81 -3.81
CA ARG A 206 -6.27 18.47 -3.50
C ARG A 206 -7.19 18.28 -4.70
N LEU A 207 -8.18 17.42 -4.57
CA LEU A 207 -9.32 17.39 -5.48
C LEU A 207 -9.88 18.81 -5.58
N LYS A 208 -9.64 19.47 -6.72
CA LYS A 208 -10.37 20.70 -7.07
C LYS A 208 -11.82 20.26 -7.19
N ARG A 209 -12.74 20.97 -6.53
CA ARG A 209 -14.18 20.73 -6.71
C ARG A 209 -14.47 20.85 -8.20
N SER A 210 -14.72 19.73 -8.87
CA SER A 210 -15.40 19.73 -10.17
C SER A 210 -16.89 19.82 -9.92
N GLU A 211 -17.63 20.43 -10.86
CA GLU A 211 -19.08 20.60 -10.75
C GLU A 211 -19.83 19.26 -10.60
N ASP A 212 -19.22 18.16 -11.05
CA ASP A 212 -19.73 16.78 -10.96
C ASP A 212 -19.22 15.96 -9.76
N SER A 213 -18.33 16.51 -8.93
CA SER A 213 -17.78 15.76 -7.78
C SER A 213 -18.68 15.87 -6.54
N ASP A 214 -19.15 14.73 -6.01
CA ASP A 214 -19.92 14.70 -4.78
C ASP A 214 -19.06 15.21 -3.61
N ALA A 215 -19.51 16.30 -2.98
CA ALA A 215 -18.74 17.03 -1.98
C ALA A 215 -18.41 16.17 -0.75
N ALA A 216 -19.28 15.20 -0.42
CA ALA A 216 -19.08 14.26 0.67
C ALA A 216 -17.91 13.30 0.39
N GLU A 217 -17.85 12.76 -0.83
CA GLU A 217 -16.84 11.80 -1.27
C GLU A 217 -15.44 12.42 -1.33
N THR A 218 -15.33 13.62 -1.92
CA THR A 218 -14.10 14.41 -1.92
C THR A 218 -13.62 14.73 -0.50
N GLY A 219 -14.54 14.93 0.45
CA GLY A 219 -14.24 15.11 1.87
C GLY A 219 -13.68 13.83 2.53
N SER A 220 -14.14 12.66 2.11
CA SER A 220 -13.80 11.35 2.69
C SER A 220 -12.39 10.87 2.31
N ILE A 221 -12.00 11.03 1.05
CA ILE A 221 -10.65 10.67 0.57
C ILE A 221 -9.59 11.54 1.27
N ASN A 222 -9.83 12.85 1.29
CA ASN A 222 -8.97 13.79 2.00
C ASN A 222 -8.94 13.50 3.50
N ARG A 223 -10.03 12.99 4.10
CA ARG A 223 -10.07 12.60 5.51
C ARG A 223 -9.11 11.44 5.80
N SER A 224 -9.19 10.35 5.03
CA SER A 224 -8.32 9.16 5.25
C SER A 224 -6.83 9.49 5.10
N LEU A 225 -6.43 10.22 4.06
CA LEU A 225 -5.04 10.64 3.86
C LEU A 225 -4.57 11.70 4.85
N HIS A 226 -5.45 12.61 5.29
CA HIS A 226 -5.14 13.56 6.34
C HIS A 226 -4.96 12.87 7.69
N ALA A 227 -5.80 11.90 8.03
CA ALA A 227 -5.66 11.06 9.21
C ALA A 227 -4.32 10.30 9.16
N LEU A 228 -3.97 9.72 8.01
CA LEU A 228 -2.68 9.06 7.81
C LEU A 228 -1.51 10.03 8.04
N GLY A 229 -1.61 11.26 7.53
CA GLY A 229 -0.62 12.29 7.76
C GLY A 229 -0.47 12.71 9.22
N LYS A 230 -1.55 12.71 10.00
CA LYS A 230 -1.47 12.90 11.46
C LYS A 230 -0.77 11.74 12.14
N VAL A 231 -1.14 10.50 11.82
CA VAL A 231 -0.52 9.28 12.38
C VAL A 231 0.99 9.30 12.15
N ILE A 232 1.44 9.54 10.91
CA ILE A 232 2.86 9.62 10.57
C ILE A 232 3.55 10.77 11.32
N SER A 233 2.92 11.95 11.39
CA SER A 233 3.52 13.09 12.10
C SER A 233 3.66 12.84 13.60
N THR A 234 2.73 12.11 14.22
CA THR A 234 2.80 11.73 15.63
C THR A 234 3.86 10.66 15.85
N LEU A 235 3.91 9.62 14.99
CA LEU A 235 4.90 8.55 15.08
C LEU A 235 6.33 9.06 14.89
N ALA A 236 6.56 9.95 13.92
CA ALA A 236 7.89 10.51 13.65
C ALA A 236 8.41 11.40 14.79
N LYS A 237 7.52 12.02 15.57
CA LYS A 237 7.90 12.79 16.77
C LYS A 237 8.22 11.91 17.97
N LYS A 238 7.67 10.69 18.01
CA LYS A 238 7.87 9.74 19.11
C LYS A 238 9.27 9.12 19.11
N GLY A 239 9.99 9.18 17.99
CA GLY A 239 11.27 8.50 17.76
C GLY A 239 12.41 8.78 18.75
N ASP A 240 12.31 9.80 19.61
CA ASP A 240 13.37 10.19 20.55
C ASP A 240 12.91 10.44 22.01
N LYS A 241 11.60 10.39 22.30
CA LYS A 241 11.07 10.72 23.64
C LYS A 241 9.96 9.75 24.03
N GLU A 242 9.94 9.35 25.31
CA GLU A 242 8.82 8.64 25.97
C GLU A 242 7.55 9.52 26.07
N ASP A 243 7.24 10.31 25.04
CA ASP A 243 5.94 10.98 24.97
C ASP A 243 4.88 9.89 24.73
N GLU A 244 4.01 9.70 25.72
CA GLU A 244 2.77 8.90 25.65
C GLU A 244 1.72 9.51 24.68
N ALA A 245 2.15 10.22 23.65
CA ALA A 245 1.26 10.84 22.69
C ALA A 245 0.43 9.76 21.99
N HIS A 246 -0.86 9.72 22.29
CA HIS A 246 -1.82 8.80 21.68
C HIS A 246 -1.82 8.98 20.15
N VAL A 247 -1.47 7.92 19.42
CA VAL A 247 -1.47 7.90 17.96
C VAL A 247 -2.91 7.75 17.45
N PRO A 248 -3.44 8.67 16.63
CA PRO A 248 -4.85 8.72 16.28
C PRO A 248 -5.23 7.76 15.14
N TYR A 249 -4.89 6.47 15.25
CA TYR A 249 -5.26 5.47 14.25
C TYR A 249 -6.78 5.34 14.02
N ARG A 250 -7.58 5.75 15.01
CA ARG A 250 -9.05 5.68 14.97
C ARG A 250 -9.71 6.74 14.09
N ASP A 251 -8.97 7.78 13.64
CA ASP A 251 -9.51 8.92 12.88
C ASP A 251 -10.06 8.53 11.49
N SER A 252 -9.62 7.40 10.93
CA SER A 252 -10.12 6.87 9.65
C SER A 252 -10.08 5.35 9.59
N THR A 253 -10.87 4.77 8.70
CA THR A 253 -10.90 3.33 8.39
C THR A 253 -9.55 2.86 7.86
N LEU A 254 -8.93 3.65 6.99
CA LEU A 254 -7.58 3.37 6.48
C LEU A 254 -6.57 3.27 7.63
N THR A 255 -6.51 4.29 8.49
CA THR A 255 -5.53 4.31 9.60
C THR A 255 -5.80 3.23 10.65
N LYS A 256 -7.06 2.81 10.83
CA LYS A 256 -7.38 1.64 11.68
C LYS A 256 -6.73 0.39 11.10
N LEU A 257 -6.90 0.16 9.80
CA LEU A 257 -6.40 -1.04 9.12
C LEU A 257 -4.89 -1.02 8.88
N LEU A 258 -4.26 0.16 8.84
CA LEU A 258 -2.80 0.32 8.77
C LEU A 258 -2.12 0.41 10.13
N MET A 259 -2.85 0.21 11.24
CA MET A 259 -2.28 0.24 12.59
C MET A 259 -1.12 -0.74 12.75
N ASP A 260 -1.21 -1.91 12.10
CA ASP A 260 -0.16 -2.94 12.14
C ASP A 260 0.90 -2.79 11.05
N SER A 261 0.82 -1.69 10.29
CA SER A 261 1.62 -1.43 9.10
C SER A 261 2.51 -0.18 9.25
N LEU A 262 2.23 0.67 10.24
CA LEU A 262 2.92 1.93 10.51
C LEU A 262 3.16 2.07 12.01
N GLY A 263 4.43 2.02 12.44
CA GLY A 263 4.79 2.01 13.86
C GLY A 263 4.66 0.61 14.48
N GLY A 264 5.45 0.33 15.52
CA GLY A 264 5.37 -0.91 16.27
C GLY A 264 6.01 -2.11 15.58
N ASP A 265 5.36 -3.27 15.65
CA ASP A 265 5.88 -4.58 15.22
C ASP A 265 5.68 -4.81 13.71
N VAL A 266 6.46 -4.10 12.88
CA VAL A 266 6.43 -4.24 11.41
C VAL A 266 7.69 -3.68 10.73
N VAL A 267 8.16 -4.35 9.68
CA VAL A 267 9.16 -3.79 8.74
C VAL A 267 8.41 -3.07 7.62
N THR A 268 8.65 -1.76 7.44
CA THR A 268 7.87 -0.95 6.50
C THR A 268 8.74 -0.33 5.43
N LEU A 269 8.34 -0.50 4.17
CA LEU A 269 8.88 0.17 3.00
C LEU A 269 7.84 1.15 2.45
N MET A 270 8.20 2.44 2.39
CA MET A 270 7.40 3.48 1.76
C MET A 270 8.02 3.86 0.41
N ILE A 271 7.20 3.87 -0.65
CA ILE A 271 7.61 4.30 -1.99
C ILE A 271 6.90 5.60 -2.34
N ALA A 272 7.65 6.70 -2.37
CA ALA A 272 7.13 8.02 -2.72
C ALA A 272 7.14 8.19 -4.25
N CYS A 273 5.97 8.07 -4.87
CA CYS A 273 5.78 8.24 -6.30
C CYS A 273 5.55 9.71 -6.63
N VAL A 274 6.38 10.28 -7.51
CA VAL A 274 6.34 11.71 -7.86
C VAL A 274 6.44 11.91 -9.37
N SER A 275 6.00 13.08 -9.85
CA SER A 275 6.14 13.46 -11.25
C SER A 275 7.27 14.50 -11.39
N PRO A 276 8.21 14.32 -12.33
CA PRO A 276 9.24 15.33 -12.60
C PRO A 276 8.70 16.56 -13.34
N ALA A 277 7.49 16.49 -13.89
CA ALA A 277 6.90 17.60 -14.63
C ALA A 277 6.62 18.82 -13.73
N GLU A 278 6.99 20.01 -14.23
CA GLU A 278 6.81 21.29 -13.52
C GLU A 278 5.34 21.55 -13.13
N ALA A 279 4.39 21.10 -13.96
CA ALA A 279 2.96 21.21 -13.70
C ALA A 279 2.50 20.50 -12.41
N HIS A 280 3.31 19.57 -11.88
CA HIS A 280 3.03 18.78 -10.68
C HIS A 280 4.01 19.09 -9.53
N LEU A 281 4.69 20.24 -9.59
CA LEU A 281 5.73 20.59 -8.62
C LEU A 281 5.19 20.71 -7.19
N ASP A 282 3.99 21.28 -7.00
CA ASP A 282 3.41 21.43 -5.67
C ASP A 282 3.05 20.07 -5.06
N GLU A 283 2.42 19.18 -5.82
CA GLU A 283 2.09 17.82 -5.39
C GLU A 283 3.36 17.00 -5.10
N THR A 284 4.39 17.14 -5.93
CA THR A 284 5.69 16.50 -5.76
C THR A 284 6.35 16.97 -4.47
N LEU A 285 6.41 18.28 -4.22
CA LEU A 285 6.96 18.82 -2.97
C LEU A 285 6.17 18.35 -1.74
N CYS A 286 4.84 18.30 -1.81
CA CYS A 286 4.00 17.76 -0.74
C CYS A 286 4.33 16.28 -0.47
N THR A 287 4.51 15.48 -1.51
CA THR A 287 4.83 14.06 -1.44
C THR A 287 6.21 13.82 -0.82
N LEU A 288 7.24 14.54 -1.29
CA LEU A 288 8.59 14.44 -0.74
C LEU A 288 8.65 14.89 0.72
N GLN A 289 7.97 15.97 1.10
CA GLN A 289 7.90 16.40 2.50
C GLN A 289 7.21 15.37 3.39
N TYR A 290 6.18 14.71 2.88
CA TYR A 290 5.48 13.65 3.60
C TYR A 290 6.40 12.44 3.83
N ALA A 291 7.03 11.94 2.78
CA ALA A 291 7.99 10.84 2.86
C ALA A 291 9.16 11.17 3.79
N TYR A 292 9.68 12.39 3.73
CA TYR A 292 10.78 12.84 4.59
C TYR A 292 10.40 12.83 6.07
N ARG A 293 9.14 13.14 6.42
CA ARG A 293 8.64 12.98 7.79
C ARG A 293 8.48 11.51 8.17
N ALA A 294 7.94 10.69 7.27
CA ALA A 294 7.75 9.26 7.50
C ALA A 294 9.08 8.53 7.78
N LYS A 295 10.19 9.00 7.19
CA LYS A 295 11.53 8.49 7.46
C LYS A 295 11.93 8.54 8.95
N GLY A 296 11.36 9.46 9.73
CA GLY A 296 11.62 9.57 11.17
C GLY A 296 10.86 8.57 12.04
N ILE A 297 10.02 7.70 11.46
CA ILE A 297 9.30 6.67 12.23
C ILE A 297 10.26 5.53 12.56
N VAL A 298 10.32 5.16 13.84
CA VAL A 298 11.06 3.98 14.31
C VAL A 298 10.07 2.84 14.57
N ASN A 299 10.31 1.69 13.94
CA ASN A 299 9.58 0.46 14.18
C ASN A 299 10.42 -0.53 15.01
N SER A 300 9.76 -1.43 15.72
CA SER A 300 10.35 -2.48 16.56
C SER A 300 9.82 -3.85 16.12
N PRO A 301 10.25 -4.39 14.97
CA PRO A 301 9.77 -5.66 14.45
C PRO A 301 10.18 -6.83 15.36
N ALA A 302 9.25 -7.73 15.60
CA ALA A 302 9.39 -8.95 16.38
C ALA A 302 9.08 -10.17 15.52
N VAL A 303 9.72 -11.29 15.86
CA VAL A 303 9.49 -12.57 15.18
C VAL A 303 8.26 -13.25 15.80
N ASN A 304 7.26 -13.54 14.99
CA ASN A 304 6.12 -14.35 15.38
C ASN A 304 6.43 -15.83 15.06
N LEU A 305 6.80 -16.57 16.11
CA LEU A 305 7.08 -18.01 16.06
C LEU A 305 5.82 -18.86 16.24
#